data_AF-A0A538BSK4-F1
#
_entry.id   AF-A0A538BSK4-F1
#
_cell.length_a   1.000
_cell.length_b   1.000
_cell.length_c   1.000
_cell.angle_alpha   90.00
_cell.angle_beta   90.00
_cell.angle_gamma   90.00
#
_symmetry.space_group_name_H-M   'P 1'
#
loop_
_entity.id
_entity.type
_entity.pdbx_description
1 polymer ?
#
loop_
_entity_poly.entity_id
_entity_poly.type
_entity_poly.pdbx_seq_one_letter_code
_entity_poly.pdbx_strand_id
1 'polypeptide(L)'
;MEDHPVHRRIDRVRDPAFIVGLGDLSLDDLRERRDECMAEREYLSLLRRLLQGRAEILQAELEGRGEGGDRTALVERLTTILSADDHIMTSRGEAVRIGVPEEEMLLARRRVERLASDAGISDPTTLDDDALADAIHALAVEEHNVSEARRAVITILDTVQDELKRRYKDDPSLALH
;
A
#
# COMPACT_ATOMS: atom_id res chain seq x y z
N MET A 1 4.93 17.51 -14.50
CA MET A 1 3.86 16.52 -14.29
C MET A 1 4.37 15.20 -14.82
N GLU A 2 5.18 14.49 -14.03
CA GLU A 2 5.64 13.14 -14.39
C GLU A 2 4.46 12.20 -14.22
N ASP A 3 4.01 11.62 -15.32
CA ASP A 3 2.93 10.65 -15.35
C ASP A 3 3.49 9.30 -14.92
N HIS A 4 3.22 8.90 -13.67
CA HIS A 4 3.83 7.71 -13.08
C HIS A 4 3.03 6.47 -13.48
N PRO A 5 3.70 5.38 -13.93
CA PRO A 5 3.02 4.17 -14.42
C PRO A 5 2.04 3.55 -13.42
N VAL A 6 2.29 3.74 -12.12
CA VAL A 6 1.42 3.30 -11.02
C VAL A 6 0.09 4.09 -10.99
N HIS A 7 0.12 5.42 -11.17
CA HIS A 7 -1.11 6.22 -11.24
C HIS A 7 -1.97 5.76 -12.42
N ARG A 8 -1.36 5.37 -13.53
CA ARG A 8 -2.08 4.77 -14.66
C ARG A 8 -2.69 3.39 -14.34
N ARG A 9 -2.04 2.56 -13.52
CA ARG A 9 -2.56 1.23 -13.16
C ARG A 9 -3.74 1.34 -12.22
N ILE A 10 -3.64 2.14 -11.16
CA ILE A 10 -4.74 2.33 -10.21
C ILE A 10 -5.97 2.95 -10.87
N ASP A 11 -5.79 3.94 -11.75
CA ASP A 11 -6.89 4.60 -12.45
C ASP A 11 -7.59 3.62 -13.40
N ARG A 12 -6.82 2.78 -14.11
CA ARG A 12 -7.37 1.74 -14.98
C ARG A 12 -8.14 0.68 -14.20
N VAL A 13 -7.55 0.14 -13.13
CA VAL A 13 -8.17 -0.92 -12.32
C VAL A 13 -9.47 -0.41 -11.69
N ARG A 14 -9.50 0.86 -11.23
CA ARG A 14 -10.66 1.46 -10.59
C ARG A 14 -11.70 2.05 -11.56
N ASP A 15 -11.40 2.10 -12.86
CA ASP A 15 -12.37 2.50 -13.87
C ASP A 15 -13.57 1.54 -13.82
N PRO A 16 -14.83 2.02 -13.69
CA PRO A 16 -16.00 1.16 -13.74
C PRO A 16 -16.05 0.24 -14.97
N ALA A 17 -15.49 0.66 -16.10
CA ALA A 17 -15.40 -0.14 -17.31
C ALA A 17 -14.50 -1.39 -17.17
N PHE A 18 -13.60 -1.43 -16.18
CA PHE A 18 -12.67 -2.53 -15.95
C PHE A 18 -13.38 -3.87 -15.69
N ILE A 19 -14.55 -3.82 -15.03
CA ILE A 19 -15.38 -4.99 -14.70
C ILE A 19 -16.60 -5.17 -15.61
N VAL A 20 -16.79 -4.30 -16.62
CA VAL A 20 -17.89 -4.43 -17.56
C VAL A 20 -17.54 -5.50 -18.62
N GLY A 21 -18.50 -6.37 -18.93
CA GLY A 21 -18.36 -7.35 -20.00
C GLY A 21 -17.31 -8.44 -19.74
N LEU A 22 -16.99 -8.75 -18.48
CA LEU A 22 -16.00 -9.79 -18.14
C LEU A 22 -16.35 -11.16 -18.76
N GLY A 23 -17.65 -11.45 -18.94
CA GLY A 23 -18.12 -12.68 -19.59
C GLY A 23 -17.76 -12.80 -21.07
N ASP A 24 -17.49 -11.69 -21.76
CA ASP A 24 -17.20 -11.66 -23.20
C ASP A 24 -15.69 -11.69 -23.51
N LEU A 25 -14.85 -11.50 -22.49
CA LEU A 25 -13.39 -11.50 -22.64
C LEU A 25 -12.84 -12.89 -22.94
N SER A 26 -11.65 -12.95 -23.53
CA SER A 26 -10.88 -14.20 -23.56
C SER A 26 -10.43 -14.59 -22.15
N LEU A 27 -10.04 -15.86 -21.96
CA LEU A 27 -9.51 -16.31 -20.69
C LEU A 27 -8.19 -15.61 -20.34
N ASP A 28 -7.36 -15.34 -21.35
CA ASP A 28 -6.08 -14.65 -21.20
C ASP A 28 -6.28 -13.20 -20.77
N ASP A 29 -7.23 -12.48 -21.37
CA ASP A 29 -7.55 -11.10 -20.96
C ASP A 29 -8.07 -11.04 -19.51
N LEU A 30 -8.85 -12.03 -19.07
CA LEU A 30 -9.30 -12.13 -17.67
C LEU A 30 -8.13 -12.39 -16.71
N ARG A 31 -7.18 -13.22 -17.11
CA ARG A 31 -5.96 -13.50 -16.32
C ARG A 31 -5.09 -12.26 -16.23
N GLU A 32 -4.92 -11.54 -17.33
CA GLU A 32 -4.19 -10.27 -17.35
C GLU A 32 -4.84 -9.24 -16.41
N ARG A 33 -6.16 -9.06 -16.46
CA ARG A 33 -6.87 -8.16 -15.52
C ARG A 33 -6.72 -8.58 -14.06
N ARG A 34 -6.77 -9.88 -13.77
CA ARG A 34 -6.51 -10.42 -12.41
C ARG A 34 -5.09 -10.06 -11.98
N ASP A 35 -4.11 -10.26 -12.85
CA ASP A 35 -2.70 -10.03 -12.56
C ASP A 35 -2.42 -8.53 -12.36
N GLU A 36 -3.04 -7.65 -13.16
CA GLU A 36 -3.01 -6.19 -12.94
C GLU A 36 -3.57 -5.81 -11.56
N CYS A 37 -4.72 -6.38 -11.17
CA CYS A 37 -5.31 -6.13 -9.85
C CYS A 37 -4.44 -6.62 -8.71
N MET A 38 -3.84 -7.81 -8.84
CA MET A 38 -2.91 -8.35 -7.83
C MET A 38 -1.67 -7.47 -7.71
N ALA A 39 -1.06 -7.06 -8.83
CA ALA A 39 0.10 -6.18 -8.81
C ALA A 39 -0.21 -4.83 -8.14
N GLU A 40 -1.35 -4.21 -8.45
CA GLU A 40 -1.78 -2.97 -7.80
C GLU A 40 -2.04 -3.16 -6.30
N ARG A 41 -2.68 -4.27 -5.91
CA ARG A 41 -2.90 -4.61 -4.50
C ARG A 41 -1.58 -4.73 -3.73
N GLU A 42 -0.57 -5.40 -4.30
CA GLU A 42 0.74 -5.55 -3.67
C GLU A 42 1.46 -4.20 -3.54
N TYR A 43 1.43 -3.37 -4.61
CA TYR A 43 1.98 -2.02 -4.56
C TYR A 43 1.34 -1.17 -3.45
N LEU A 44 0.00 -1.14 -3.37
CA LEU A 44 -0.72 -0.39 -2.35
C LEU A 44 -0.43 -0.93 -0.94
N SER A 45 -0.24 -2.24 -0.80
CA SER A 45 0.13 -2.85 0.49
C SER A 45 1.53 -2.43 0.94
N LEU A 46 2.49 -2.37 0.01
CA LEU A 46 3.83 -1.85 0.28
C LEU A 46 3.79 -0.37 0.67
N LEU A 47 3.12 0.46 -0.14
CA LEU A 47 3.00 1.89 0.12
C LEU A 47 2.37 2.17 1.48
N ARG A 48 1.29 1.44 1.81
CA ARG A 48 0.65 1.52 3.12
C ARG A 48 1.62 1.23 4.26
N ARG A 49 2.40 0.15 4.17
CA ARG A 49 3.36 -0.21 5.24
C ARG A 49 4.47 0.84 5.39
N LEU A 50 4.93 1.44 4.29
CA LEU A 50 5.92 2.51 4.33
C LEU A 50 5.37 3.79 5.01
N LEU A 51 4.11 4.15 4.72
CA LEU A 51 3.43 5.28 5.37
C LEU A 51 3.26 5.05 6.88
N GLN A 52 2.78 3.86 7.27
CA GLN A 52 2.64 3.44 8.66
C GLN A 52 3.98 3.52 9.41
N GLY A 53 5.01 2.85 8.90
CA GLY A 53 6.33 2.84 9.54
C GLY A 53 6.94 4.24 9.67
N ARG A 54 6.69 5.14 8.71
CA ARG A 54 7.13 6.53 8.84
C ARG A 54 6.35 7.26 9.93
N ALA A 55 5.03 7.11 9.98
CA ALA A 55 4.20 7.73 11.02
C ALA A 55 4.58 7.23 12.43
N GLU A 56 4.82 5.93 12.59
CA GLU A 56 5.29 5.29 13.82
C GLU A 56 6.62 5.92 14.31
N ILE A 57 7.57 6.16 13.40
CA ILE A 57 8.85 6.81 13.72
C ILE A 57 8.65 8.25 14.21
N LEU A 58 7.81 9.04 13.54
CA LEU A 58 7.54 10.43 13.93
C LEU A 58 6.79 10.52 15.25
N GLN A 59 5.85 9.60 15.47
CA GLN A 59 5.08 9.53 16.70
C GLN A 59 6.00 9.16 17.89
N ALA A 60 6.91 8.22 17.71
CA ALA A 60 7.89 7.86 18.74
C ALA A 60 8.89 8.98 19.07
N GLU A 61 9.20 9.86 18.12
CA GLU A 61 9.97 11.08 18.36
C GLU A 61 9.16 12.08 19.20
N LEU A 62 7.91 12.36 18.80
CA LEU A 62 7.02 13.28 19.53
C LEU A 62 6.77 12.80 20.98
N GLU A 63 6.47 11.51 21.17
CA GLU A 63 6.27 10.91 22.49
C GLU A 63 7.53 10.97 23.37
N GLY A 64 8.72 10.83 22.77
CA GLY A 64 10.00 10.94 23.48
C GLY A 64 10.31 12.35 24.02
N ARG A 65 9.59 13.38 23.55
CA ARG A 65 9.75 14.77 23.99
C ARG A 65 8.89 15.14 25.18
N GLY A 66 7.80 14.40 25.42
CA GLY A 66 6.90 14.62 26.55
C GLY A 66 7.54 14.36 27.92
N GLU A 67 6.90 14.83 29.00
CA GLU A 67 7.33 14.53 30.36
C GLU A 67 7.30 13.01 30.62
N GLY A 68 8.45 12.43 30.94
CA GLY A 68 8.60 10.99 31.13
C GLY A 68 8.84 10.18 29.84
N GLY A 69 9.02 10.85 28.70
CA GLY A 69 9.35 10.21 27.42
C GLY A 69 10.71 9.52 27.41
N ASP A 70 10.85 8.49 26.58
CA ASP A 70 12.11 7.78 26.40
C ASP A 70 13.14 8.66 25.69
N ARG A 71 14.18 9.07 26.41
CA ARG A 71 15.25 9.95 25.93
C ARG A 71 16.33 9.23 25.12
N THR A 72 16.20 7.91 24.96
CA THR A 72 17.07 7.10 24.10
C THR A 72 16.97 7.60 22.66
N ALA A 73 18.11 7.66 21.96
CA ALA A 73 18.15 8.18 20.60
C ALA A 73 17.16 7.43 19.69
N LEU A 74 16.42 8.15 18.83
CA LEU A 74 15.40 7.57 17.97
C LEU A 74 15.93 6.38 17.15
N VAL A 75 17.16 6.51 16.63
CA VAL A 75 17.87 5.47 15.87
C VAL A 75 18.01 4.16 16.66
N GLU A 76 18.27 4.24 17.96
CA GLU A 76 18.42 3.08 18.84
C GLU A 76 17.06 2.41 19.15
N ARG A 77 15.95 3.15 19.04
CA ARG A 77 14.59 2.67 19.25
C ARG A 77 13.92 2.12 17.99
N LEU A 78 14.48 2.34 16.79
CA LEU A 78 13.86 2.01 15.50
C LEU A 78 13.37 0.57 15.40
N THR A 79 14.19 -0.40 15.81
CA THR A 79 13.82 -1.81 15.77
C THR A 79 12.57 -2.08 16.61
N THR A 80 12.51 -1.51 17.82
CA THR A 80 11.35 -1.64 18.72
C THR A 80 10.12 -0.97 18.13
N ILE A 81 10.26 0.25 17.62
CA ILE A 81 9.16 1.03 17.02
C ILE A 81 8.52 0.24 15.87
N LEU A 82 9.34 -0.22 14.92
CA LEU A 82 8.85 -0.92 13.72
C LEU A 82 8.34 -2.34 13.99
N SER A 83 8.63 -2.90 15.16
CA SER A 83 8.16 -4.23 15.59
C SER A 83 6.96 -4.17 16.54
N ALA A 84 6.67 -3.02 17.15
CA ALA A 84 5.62 -2.86 18.14
C ALA A 84 4.21 -3.08 17.55
N ASP A 85 4.05 -2.77 16.27
CA ASP A 85 2.84 -3.02 15.50
C ASP A 85 3.08 -4.16 14.50
N ASP A 86 3.40 -5.34 15.03
CA ASP A 86 3.11 -6.60 14.35
C ASP A 86 1.58 -6.76 14.32
N HIS A 87 0.92 -5.86 13.58
CA HIS A 87 -0.49 -5.86 13.32
C HIS A 87 -0.83 -7.26 12.84
N ILE A 88 -1.41 -8.02 13.76
CA ILE A 88 -1.87 -9.40 13.61
C ILE A 88 -2.29 -9.55 12.17
N MET A 89 -1.53 -10.36 11.43
CA MET A 89 -1.73 -10.65 10.03
C MET A 89 -3.14 -11.23 9.84
N THR A 90 -4.14 -10.36 9.76
CA THR A 90 -5.50 -10.69 9.31
C THR A 90 -5.55 -10.77 7.78
N SER A 91 -4.42 -10.50 7.12
CA SER A 91 -4.09 -11.12 5.84
C SER A 91 -4.04 -12.63 6.05
N ARG A 92 -5.18 -13.28 5.82
CA ARG A 92 -5.33 -14.74 5.74
C ARG A 92 -4.20 -15.34 4.89
N GLY A 93 -3.08 -15.72 5.51
CA GLY A 93 -2.06 -16.62 4.96
C GLY A 93 -1.56 -16.34 3.53
N GLU A 94 -1.69 -15.12 3.01
CA GLU A 94 -1.15 -14.78 1.71
C GLU A 94 0.29 -14.35 1.93
N ALA A 95 1.20 -15.33 1.93
CA ALA A 95 2.61 -15.08 1.67
C ALA A 95 2.67 -14.10 0.48
N VAL A 96 3.42 -13.01 0.62
CA VAL A 96 3.71 -12.06 -0.47
C VAL A 96 4.17 -12.89 -1.68
N ARG A 97 3.24 -13.21 -2.57
CA ARG A 97 3.55 -13.98 -3.78
C ARG A 97 3.80 -12.94 -4.84
N ILE A 98 5.06 -12.90 -5.28
CA ILE A 98 5.62 -12.00 -6.29
C ILE A 98 5.89 -10.62 -5.71
N GLY A 99 7.17 -10.36 -5.41
CA GLY A 99 7.62 -9.10 -4.85
C GLY A 99 7.30 -7.96 -5.82
N VAL A 100 6.78 -6.85 -5.27
CA VAL A 100 6.62 -5.58 -5.98
C VAL A 100 7.92 -5.27 -6.75
N PRO A 101 7.87 -4.96 -8.06
CA PRO A 101 9.07 -4.67 -8.84
C PRO A 101 9.95 -3.59 -8.20
N GLU A 102 11.27 -3.67 -8.33
CA GLU A 102 12.21 -2.74 -7.68
C GLU A 102 11.91 -1.27 -8.05
N GLU A 103 11.55 -1.01 -9.30
CA GLU A 103 11.14 0.32 -9.77
C GLU A 103 9.89 0.84 -9.04
N GLU A 104 8.90 -0.01 -8.80
CA GLU A 104 7.69 0.32 -8.06
C GLU A 104 7.99 0.50 -6.56
N MET A 105 8.91 -0.30 -6.00
CA MET A 105 9.40 -0.09 -4.64
C MET A 105 10.08 1.27 -4.49
N LEU A 106 10.94 1.66 -5.43
CA LEU A 106 11.59 2.96 -5.45
C LEU A 106 10.56 4.09 -5.58
N LEU A 107 9.51 3.90 -6.39
CA LEU A 107 8.42 4.84 -6.52
C LEU A 107 7.62 5.02 -5.24
N ALA A 108 7.27 3.92 -4.56
CA ALA A 108 6.58 3.97 -3.28
C ALA A 108 7.42 4.74 -2.24
N ARG A 109 8.72 4.43 -2.14
CA ARG A 109 9.66 5.15 -1.26
C ARG A 109 9.69 6.65 -1.59
N ARG A 110 9.89 7.02 -2.86
CA ARG A 110 9.89 8.43 -3.29
C ARG A 110 8.59 9.14 -2.95
N ARG A 111 7.43 8.48 -3.06
CA ARG A 111 6.14 9.07 -2.69
C ARG A 111 6.07 9.40 -1.20
N VAL A 112 6.49 8.46 -0.34
CA VAL A 112 6.56 8.69 1.11
C VAL A 112 7.55 9.80 1.45
N GLU A 113 8.74 9.81 0.84
CA GLU A 113 9.73 10.87 1.08
C GLU A 113 9.22 12.25 0.65
N ARG A 114 8.45 12.34 -0.45
CA ARG A 114 7.86 13.62 -0.86
C ARG A 114 6.84 14.13 0.15
N LEU A 115 5.94 13.26 0.62
CA LEU A 115 4.97 13.64 1.66
C LEU A 115 5.66 14.09 2.94
N ALA A 116 6.77 13.43 3.30
CA ALA A 116 7.60 13.85 4.42
C ALA A 116 8.32 15.18 4.14
N SER A 117 8.87 15.38 2.95
CA SER A 117 9.59 16.60 2.56
C SER A 117 8.66 17.82 2.45
N ASP A 118 7.44 17.64 1.95
CA ASP A 118 6.41 18.69 1.87
C ASP A 118 5.99 19.17 3.27
N ALA A 119 6.15 18.31 4.28
CA ALA A 119 6.00 18.64 5.70
C ALA A 119 7.32 19.12 6.37
N GLY A 120 8.39 19.36 5.59
CA GLY A 120 9.68 19.85 6.09
C GLY A 120 10.57 18.78 6.74
N ILE A 121 10.21 17.50 6.67
CA ILE A 121 10.81 16.40 7.42
C ILE A 121 12.03 15.81 6.69
N SER A 122 13.14 16.53 6.73
CA SER A 122 14.44 15.96 6.31
C SER A 122 15.13 15.22 7.47
N ASP A 123 14.97 15.75 8.69
CA ASP A 123 15.43 15.17 9.94
C ASP A 123 14.36 15.41 11.03
N PRO A 124 13.62 14.38 11.49
CA PRO A 124 12.55 14.55 12.46
C PRO A 124 13.02 15.08 13.81
N THR A 125 14.31 14.91 14.16
CA THR A 125 14.87 15.43 15.42
C THR A 125 15.03 16.95 15.43
N THR A 126 14.96 17.59 14.25
CA THR A 126 15.11 19.04 14.08
C THR A 126 13.79 19.80 14.01
N LEU A 127 12.67 19.08 13.84
CA LEU A 127 11.34 19.66 13.80
C LEU A 127 10.86 20.03 15.21
N ASP A 128 9.95 21.01 15.31
CA ASP A 128 9.19 21.24 16.55
C ASP A 128 8.00 20.28 16.67
N ASP A 129 7.34 20.31 17.82
CA ASP A 129 6.28 19.35 18.16
C ASP A 129 5.04 19.55 17.27
N ASP A 130 4.73 20.79 16.89
CA ASP A 130 3.61 21.13 16.01
C ASP A 130 3.87 20.59 14.59
N ALA A 131 5.07 20.79 14.05
CA ALA A 131 5.44 20.26 12.74
C ALA A 131 5.45 18.73 12.71
N LEU A 132 5.87 18.07 13.80
CA LEU A 132 5.77 16.61 13.92
C LEU A 132 4.30 16.14 13.94
N ALA A 133 3.43 16.82 14.69
CA ALA A 133 2.02 16.49 14.76
C ALA A 133 1.32 16.64 13.39
N ASP A 134 1.58 17.74 12.69
CA ASP A 134 1.04 17.99 11.35
C ASP A 134 1.52 16.93 10.33
N ALA A 135 2.80 16.57 10.40
CA ALA A 135 3.38 15.51 9.59
C ALA A 135 2.75 14.14 9.84
N ILE A 136 2.58 13.75 11.10
CA ILE A 136 1.92 12.50 11.49
C ILE A 136 0.49 12.48 10.94
N HIS A 137 -0.25 13.57 11.09
CA HIS A 137 -1.61 13.69 10.56
C HIS A 137 -1.64 13.55 9.02
N ALA A 138 -0.73 14.22 8.31
CA ALA A 138 -0.65 14.11 6.85
C ALA A 138 -0.36 12.67 6.38
N LEU A 139 0.56 11.97 7.03
CA LEU A 139 0.86 10.56 6.74
C LEU A 139 -0.32 9.63 7.04
N ALA A 140 -1.04 9.87 8.14
CA ALA A 140 -2.22 9.09 8.50
C ALA A 140 -3.37 9.27 7.50
N VAL A 141 -3.61 10.51 7.02
CA VAL A 141 -4.59 10.79 5.97
C VAL A 141 -4.23 10.06 4.67
N GLU A 142 -2.96 10.09 4.26
CA GLU A 142 -2.55 9.37 3.06
C GLU A 142 -2.63 7.85 3.23
N GLU A 143 -2.23 7.31 4.38
CA GLU A 143 -2.39 5.88 4.68
C GLU A 143 -3.85 5.45 4.53
N HIS A 144 -4.77 6.27 5.05
CA HIS A 144 -6.20 6.01 4.94
C HIS A 144 -6.66 5.99 3.47
N ASN A 145 -6.23 6.95 2.66
CA ASN A 145 -6.52 6.99 1.23
C ASN A 145 -5.99 5.75 0.49
N VAL A 146 -4.76 5.33 0.80
CA VAL A 146 -4.15 4.12 0.23
C VAL A 146 -4.92 2.87 0.67
N SER A 147 -5.34 2.81 1.94
CA SER A 147 -6.17 1.72 2.49
C SER A 147 -7.54 1.62 1.81
N GLU A 148 -8.22 2.74 1.56
CA GLU A 148 -9.48 2.82 0.81
C GLU A 148 -9.28 2.32 -0.63
N ALA A 149 -8.25 2.83 -1.31
CA ALA A 149 -7.95 2.43 -2.68
C ALA A 149 -7.63 0.93 -2.78
N ARG A 150 -6.87 0.38 -1.83
CA ARG A 150 -6.56 -1.04 -1.75
C ARG A 150 -7.82 -1.88 -1.58
N ARG A 151 -8.77 -1.45 -0.74
CA ARG A 151 -10.07 -2.14 -0.56
C ARG A 151 -10.91 -2.14 -1.84
N ALA A 152 -10.90 -1.03 -2.59
CA ALA A 152 -11.55 -0.96 -3.89
C ALA A 152 -10.92 -1.97 -4.88
N VAL A 153 -9.58 -2.02 -4.96
CA VAL A 153 -8.87 -2.98 -5.81
C VAL A 153 -9.16 -4.43 -5.42
N ILE A 154 -9.24 -4.75 -4.12
CA ILE A 154 -9.61 -6.10 -3.65
C ILE A 154 -11.02 -6.48 -4.13
N THR A 155 -11.98 -5.57 -4.02
CA THR A 155 -13.37 -5.82 -4.47
C THR A 155 -13.43 -6.11 -5.98
N ILE A 156 -12.61 -5.41 -6.76
CA ILE A 156 -12.50 -5.60 -8.21
C ILE A 156 -11.80 -6.92 -8.53
N LEU A 157 -10.71 -7.24 -7.82
CA LEU A 157 -10.01 -8.52 -7.93
C LEU A 157 -10.96 -9.70 -7.65
N ASP A 158 -11.77 -9.61 -6.59
CA ASP A 158 -12.76 -10.64 -6.24
C ASP A 158 -13.75 -10.85 -7.38
N THR A 159 -14.22 -9.78 -8.01
CA THR A 159 -15.14 -9.84 -9.17
C THR A 159 -14.51 -10.55 -10.37
N VAL A 160 -13.26 -10.21 -10.71
CA VAL A 160 -12.54 -10.88 -11.80
C VAL A 160 -12.27 -12.35 -11.48
N GLN A 161 -11.88 -12.65 -10.23
CA GLN A 161 -11.64 -14.01 -9.78
C GLN A 161 -12.92 -14.85 -9.77
N ASP A 162 -14.06 -14.28 -9.45
CA ASP A 162 -15.34 -15.00 -9.46
C ASP A 162 -15.77 -15.38 -10.89
N GLU A 163 -15.52 -14.52 -11.87
CA GLU A 163 -15.72 -14.88 -13.29
C GLU A 163 -14.76 -15.99 -13.74
N LEU A 164 -13.47 -15.92 -13.36
CA LEU A 164 -12.52 -17.01 -13.64
C LEU A 164 -12.96 -18.34 -13.01
N LYS A 165 -13.37 -18.31 -11.73
CA LYS A 165 -13.90 -19.50 -11.02
C LYS A 165 -15.13 -20.06 -11.72
N ARG A 166 -16.05 -19.21 -12.19
CA ARG A 166 -17.22 -19.64 -12.96
C ARG A 166 -16.81 -20.38 -14.22
N ARG A 167 -15.89 -19.82 -15.01
CA ARG A 167 -15.40 -20.48 -16.24
C ARG A 167 -14.68 -21.80 -15.97
N TYR A 168 -13.88 -21.88 -14.91
CA TYR A 168 -13.24 -23.15 -14.51
C TYR A 168 -14.24 -24.20 -14.03
N LYS A 169 -15.36 -23.77 -13.44
CA LYS A 169 -16.44 -24.69 -13.08
C LYS A 169 -17.19 -25.21 -14.32
N ASP A 170 -17.39 -24.35 -15.31
CA ASP A 170 -18.07 -24.68 -16.57
C ASP A 170 -17.19 -25.58 -17.46
N ASP A 171 -15.88 -25.32 -17.50
CA ASP A 171 -14.87 -26.14 -18.16
C ASP A 171 -13.60 -26.27 -17.30
N PRO A 172 -13.46 -27.38 -16.55
CA PRO A 172 -12.29 -27.63 -15.71
C PRO A 172 -10.97 -27.75 -16.46
N SER A 173 -10.98 -28.04 -17.77
CA SER A 173 -9.74 -28.15 -18.56
C SER A 173 -9.01 -26.81 -18.67
N LEU A 174 -9.74 -25.69 -18.54
CA LEU A 174 -9.20 -24.34 -18.56
C LEU A 174 -8.33 -24.01 -17.34
N ALA A 175 -8.41 -24.77 -16.24
CA ALA A 175 -7.59 -24.56 -15.05
C ALA A 175 -6.19 -25.19 -15.16
N LEU A 176 -5.97 -26.04 -16.17
CA LEU A 176 -4.73 -26.81 -16.37
C LEU A 176 -3.75 -26.16 -17.36
N HIS A 177 -4.15 -25.06 -17.99
CA HIS A 177 -3.40 -24.26 -18.97
C HIS A 177 -3.35 -22.81 -18.52
#